data_AF-A0A821J0K4-F1
#
_entry.id   AF-A0A821J0K4-F1
#
_cell.length_a   1.000
_cell.length_b   1.000
_cell.length_c   1.000
_cell.angle_alpha   90.00
_cell.angle_beta   90.00
_cell.angle_gamma   90.00
#
_symmetry.space_group_name_H-M   'P 1'
#
loop_
_entity.id
_entity.type
_entity.pdbx_description
1 polymer ?
#
loop_
_entity_poly.entity_id
_entity_poly.type
_entity_poly.pdbx_seq_one_letter_code
_entity_poly.pdbx_strand_id
1 'polypeptide(L)'
;LNTGLHRRHLGDNFDECIQQRHQSFVVTADNRFIISTGYWDKSFRVQNTDMARTTQVLYGHFDIVTCACRSDITMAGNCFIAT
;
A
#
# COMPACT_ATOMS: atom_id res chain seq x y z
N LEU A 1 -13.24 17.18 25.07
CA LEU A 1 -13.12 15.78 24.60
C LEU A 1 -11.96 15.72 23.62
N ASN A 2 -10.77 15.34 24.10
CA ASN A 2 -9.66 14.99 23.21
C ASN A 2 -10.07 13.68 22.54
N THR A 3 -10.54 13.72 21.29
CA THR A 3 -11.01 12.52 20.60
C THR A 3 -9.89 11.55 20.25
N GLY A 4 -8.63 11.83 20.65
CA GLY A 4 -7.54 10.84 20.65
C GLY A 4 -7.48 10.06 19.35
N LEU A 5 -7.79 10.71 18.22
CA LEU A 5 -7.78 10.08 16.91
C LEU A 5 -6.32 9.78 16.63
N HIS A 6 -5.93 8.54 16.94
CA HIS A 6 -4.61 8.00 16.70
C HIS A 6 -4.34 8.20 15.21
N ARG A 7 -3.59 9.26 14.87
CA ARG A 7 -3.30 9.61 13.49
C ARG A 7 -2.36 8.53 12.98
N ARG A 8 -2.90 7.62 12.17
CA ARG A 8 -2.18 6.47 11.61
C ARG A 8 -1.53 6.90 10.31
N HIS A 9 -0.25 6.57 10.14
CA HIS A 9 0.55 6.96 8.99
C HIS A 9 0.96 5.70 8.20
N LEU A 10 1.01 5.80 6.87
CA LEU A 10 1.29 4.70 5.95
C LEU A 10 2.80 4.46 5.79
N GLY A 11 3.46 4.03 6.86
CA GLY A 11 4.90 3.75 6.85
C GLY A 11 5.77 4.97 6.51
N ASP A 12 7.08 4.79 6.64
CA ASP A 12 8.07 5.84 6.40
C ASP A 12 8.85 5.58 5.10
N ASN A 13 9.50 6.64 4.60
CA ASN A 13 10.39 6.65 3.43
C ASN A 13 9.71 6.57 2.06
N PHE A 14 8.61 7.30 1.85
CA PHE A 14 8.20 7.61 0.47
C PHE A 14 9.27 8.43 -0.23
N ASP A 15 9.46 8.19 -1.53
CA ASP A 15 10.37 8.99 -2.33
C ASP A 15 9.79 10.40 -2.53
N GLU A 16 10.53 11.41 -2.05
CA GLU A 16 10.11 12.81 -2.08
C GLU A 16 10.07 13.40 -3.50
N CYS A 17 10.78 12.80 -4.46
CA CYS A 17 10.75 13.22 -5.86
C CYS A 17 9.45 12.81 -6.57
N ILE A 18 8.64 11.94 -5.95
CA ILE A 18 7.42 11.41 -6.54
C ILE A 18 6.21 11.90 -5.76
N GLN A 19 5.33 12.63 -6.44
CA GLN A 19 4.05 13.01 -5.86
C GLN A 19 3.14 11.79 -5.75
N GLN A 20 2.75 11.44 -4.53
CA GLN A 20 1.81 10.36 -4.26
C GLN A 20 0.43 10.70 -4.84
N ARG A 21 -0.16 9.73 -5.55
CA ARG A 21 -1.49 9.84 -6.18
C ARG A 21 -2.36 8.67 -5.77
N HIS A 22 -3.65 8.71 -6.11
CA HIS A 22 -4.58 7.61 -5.85
C HIS A 22 -4.10 6.26 -6.44
N GLN A 23 -3.32 6.30 -7.54
CA GLN A 23 -2.77 5.12 -8.20
C GLN A 23 -1.67 4.43 -7.38
N SER A 24 -1.09 5.13 -6.40
CA SER A 24 -0.04 4.60 -5.51
C SER A 24 -0.61 3.79 -4.36
N PHE A 25 -1.95 3.66 -4.28
CA PHE A 25 -2.65 2.98 -3.20
C PHE A 25 -3.73 2.05 -3.74
N VAL A 26 -3.75 0.81 -3.26
CA VAL A 26 -4.77 -0.19 -3.55
C VAL A 26 -5.28 -0.77 -2.25
N VAL A 27 -6.59 -0.96 -2.13
CA VAL A 27 -7.19 -1.60 -0.95
C VAL A 27 -7.63 -3.01 -1.32
N THR A 28 -7.38 -3.99 -0.43
CA THR A 28 -7.89 -5.35 -0.61
C THR A 28 -9.41 -5.38 -0.50
N ALA A 29 -10.04 -6.37 -1.14
CA ALA A 29 -11.50 -6.48 -1.21
C ALA A 29 -12.20 -6.51 0.17
N ASP A 30 -11.52 -7.09 1.16
CA ASP A 30 -11.98 -7.21 2.54
C ASP A 30 -11.65 -5.99 3.41
N ASN A 31 -11.05 -4.95 2.81
CA ASN A 31 -10.61 -3.70 3.46
C ASN A 31 -9.62 -3.90 4.62
N ARG A 32 -8.97 -5.06 4.71
CA ARG A 32 -8.03 -5.36 5.80
C ARG A 32 -6.62 -4.87 5.53
N PHE A 33 -6.27 -4.68 4.25
CA PHE A 33 -4.94 -4.24 3.86
C PHE A 33 -4.98 -3.11 2.85
N ILE A 34 -4.05 -2.19 3.02
CA ILE A 34 -3.65 -1.22 2.00
C ILE A 34 -2.35 -1.72 1.40
N ILE A 35 -2.24 -1.64 0.08
CA ILE A 35 -1.00 -1.82 -0.66
C ILE A 35 -0.57 -0.43 -1.11
N SER A 36 0.64 -0.02 -0.77
CA SER A 36 1.19 1.26 -1.19
C SER A 36 2.50 1.11 -1.95
N THR A 37 2.74 2.04 -2.87
CA THR A 37 3.93 2.12 -3.70
C THR A 37 4.64 3.47 -3.49
N GLY A 38 5.73 3.71 -4.20
CA GLY A 38 6.44 5.00 -4.18
C GLY A 38 7.51 5.10 -3.10
N TYR A 39 8.06 3.97 -2.64
CA TYR A 39 9.15 3.94 -1.67
C TYR A 39 10.50 4.05 -2.37
N TRP A 40 11.44 4.80 -1.76
CA TRP A 40 12.80 4.99 -2.27
C TRP A 40 13.58 3.67 -2.46
N ASP A 41 13.26 2.67 -1.65
CA ASP A 41 13.88 1.34 -1.66
C ASP A 41 13.31 0.41 -2.74
N LYS A 42 12.51 0.97 -3.67
CA LYS A 42 11.91 0.27 -4.81
C LYS A 42 10.97 -0.86 -4.40
N SER A 43 10.50 -0.83 -3.15
CA SER A 43 9.51 -1.77 -2.66
C SER A 43 8.08 -1.28 -2.93
N PHE A 44 7.16 -2.23 -2.93
CA PHE A 44 5.78 -1.95 -2.53
C PHE A 44 5.48 -2.68 -1.23
N ARG A 45 4.53 -2.16 -0.46
CA ARG A 45 4.30 -2.59 0.92
C ARG A 45 2.84 -2.90 1.16
N VAL A 46 2.59 -3.88 2.01
CA VAL A 46 1.26 -4.26 2.48
C VAL A 46 1.12 -3.80 3.93
N GLN A 47 0.15 -2.93 4.22
CA GLN A 47 -0.14 -2.44 5.56
C GLN A 47 -1.51 -2.89 6.04
N ASN A 48 -1.57 -3.35 7.29
CA ASN A 48 -2.83 -3.65 7.96
C ASN A 48 -3.57 -2.35 8.32
N THR A 49 -4.86 -2.26 7.99
CA THR A 49 -5.68 -1.05 8.19
C THR A 49 -6.02 -0.78 9.66
N ASP A 50 -6.15 -1.84 10.47
CA ASP A 50 -6.53 -1.75 11.88
C ASP A 50 -5.34 -1.44 12.80
N MET A 51 -4.16 -1.96 12.50
CA MET A 51 -2.96 -1.71 13.32
C MET A 51 -2.01 -0.67 12.72
N ALA A 52 -2.27 -0.21 11.49
CA ALA A 52 -1.38 0.67 10.73
C ALA A 52 0.07 0.15 10.65
N ARG A 53 0.22 -1.18 10.59
CA ARG A 53 1.52 -1.85 10.58
C ARG A 53 1.79 -2.45 9.22
N THR A 54 2.99 -2.22 8.70
CA THR A 54 3.51 -2.94 7.53
C THR A 54 3.65 -4.41 7.85
N THR A 55 2.88 -5.25 7.18
CA THR A 55 2.90 -6.71 7.33
C THR A 55 3.86 -7.36 6.35
N GLN A 56 4.04 -6.77 5.16
CA GLN A 56 4.97 -7.25 4.15
C GLN A 56 5.63 -6.09 3.40
N VAL A 57 6.88 -6.32 3.00
CA VAL A 57 7.65 -5.45 2.11
C VAL A 57 8.13 -6.32 0.96
N LEU A 58 7.76 -5.94 -0.26
CA LEU A 58 8.02 -6.73 -1.46
C LEU A 58 9.06 -6.00 -2.31
N TYR A 59 10.19 -6.65 -2.51
CA TYR A 59 11.31 -6.19 -3.32
C TYR A 59 11.39 -6.97 -4.64
N GLY A 60 12.05 -6.39 -5.64
CA GLY A 60 12.28 -7.05 -6.94
C GLY A 60 12.14 -6.12 -8.14
N HIS A 61 11.55 -4.93 -7.95
CA HIS A 61 11.52 -3.90 -8.98
C HIS A 61 12.90 -3.26 -9.15
N PHE A 62 13.28 -2.98 -10.40
CA PHE A 62 14.55 -2.33 -10.73
C PHE A 62 14.54 -0.83 -10.42
N ASP A 63 13.37 -0.24 -10.28
CA ASP A 63 13.16 1.17 -9.98
C ASP A 63 11.93 1.38 -9.09
N ILE A 64 11.67 2.62 -8.67
CA ILE A 64 10.58 2.97 -7.77
C ILE A 64 9.24 2.61 -8.42
N VAL A 65 8.43 1.87 -7.67
CA VAL A 65 7.07 1.50 -8.08
C VAL A 65 6.18 2.74 -7.97
N THR A 66 5.65 3.24 -9.08
CA THR A 66 4.89 4.50 -9.09
C THR A 66 3.37 4.31 -8.96
N CYS A 67 2.88 3.12 -9.33
CA CYS A 67 1.46 2.78 -9.26
C CYS A 67 1.24 1.30 -8.94
N ALA A 68 0.04 0.97 -8.51
CA ALA A 68 -0.44 -0.39 -8.38
C ALA A 68 -1.89 -0.48 -8.86
N CYS A 69 -2.28 -1.63 -9.37
CA CYS A 69 -3.67 -1.94 -9.68
C CYS A 69 -4.05 -3.34 -9.20
N ARG A 70 -5.34 -3.52 -8.92
CA ARG A 70 -5.94 -4.79 -8.50
C ARG A 70 -6.84 -5.29 -9.60
N SER A 71 -6.77 -6.58 -9.89
CA SER A 71 -7.77 -7.24 -10.74
C SER A 71 -9.13 -7.29 -10.05
N ASP A 72 -10.17 -7.66 -10.80
CA ASP A 72 -11.40 -8.15 -10.18
C ASP A 72 -11.14 -9.37 -9.30
N ILE A 73 -12.10 -9.63 -8.41
CA ILE A 73 -12.03 -10.72 -7.44
C ILE A 73 -12.56 -11.99 -8.12
N THR A 74 -11.77 -13.06 -8.05
CA THR A 74 -12.19 -14.39 -8.49
C THR A 74 -13.30 -14.94 -7.59
N MET A 75 -14.06 -15.95 -8.04
CA MET A 75 -15.09 -16.57 -7.19
C MET A 75 -14.56 -17.16 -5.88
N ALA A 76 -13.27 -17.49 -5.83
CA ALA A 76 -12.58 -17.97 -4.64
C ALA A 76 -12.15 -16.84 -3.68
N GLY A 77 -12.40 -15.57 -4.00
CA GLY A 77 -12.02 -14.42 -3.18
C GLY A 77 -10.58 -13.92 -3.43
N ASN A 78 -9.84 -14.52 -4.37
CA ASN A 78 -8.48 -14.10 -4.70
C ASN A 78 -8.49 -12.95 -5.72
N CYS A 79 -7.45 -12.11 -5.70
CA CYS A 79 -7.20 -11.09 -6.71
C CYS A 79 -5.70 -11.02 -7.03
N PHE A 80 -5.37 -10.50 -8.20
CA PHE A 80 -4.00 -10.22 -8.60
C PHE A 80 -3.68 -8.75 -8.39
N ILE A 81 -2.42 -8.48 -8.07
CA ILE A 81 -1.87 -7.13 -7.95
C ILE A 81 -0.80 -6.98 -9.02
N ALA A 82 -0.88 -5.91 -9.80
CA ALA A 82 0.18 -5.50 -10.73
C ALA A 82 0.75 -4.15 -10.28
N THR A 83 2.05 -3.98 -10.46
CA THR A 83 2.88 -2.86 -10.02
C THR A 83 3.85 -2.45 -11.12
#